data_AF-A0A9E1HL36-F1
#
_entry.id   AF-A0A9E1HL36-F1
#
_cell.length_a   1.000
_cell.length_b   1.000
_cell.length_c   1.000
_cell.angle_alpha   90.00
_cell.angle_beta   90.00
_cell.angle_gamma   90.00
#
_symmetry.space_group_name_H-M   'P 1'
#
loop_
_entity.id
_entity.type
_entity.pdbx_description
1 polymer ?
#
loop_
_entity_poly.entity_id
_entity_poly.type
_entity_poly.pdbx_seq_one_letter_code
_entity_poly.pdbx_strand_id
1 'polypeptide(L)'
;MFQIKSKYEPSGDQPQAIQKLVEGIEDGEKHQVLLGATGTGKTFTIANVIQEVNKPTLVLAHNKTLAGQLYGELKELFPDNHVEYFVSYYDYYQPEAYVAKTDTYIEKDASINDEIDELRHS
;
A
#
# COMPACT_ATOMS: atom_id res chain seq x y z
N MET A 1 -3.36 2.39 18.81
CA MET A 1 -2.90 0.99 18.75
C MET A 1 -3.58 0.36 17.55
N PHE A 2 -2.84 -0.27 16.65
CA PHE A 2 -3.42 -1.03 15.54
C PHE A 2 -4.06 -2.32 16.07
N GLN A 3 -5.20 -2.71 15.51
CA GLN A 3 -5.90 -3.93 15.93
C GLN A 3 -6.46 -4.67 14.71
N ILE A 4 -5.94 -5.88 14.48
CA ILE A 4 -6.45 -6.77 13.44
C ILE A 4 -7.79 -7.36 13.88
N LYS A 5 -8.76 -7.35 12.98
CA LYS A 5 -10.00 -8.13 13.07
C LYS A 5 -9.97 -9.21 12.00
N SER A 6 -9.74 -10.45 12.43
CA SER A 6 -9.71 -11.60 11.54
C SER A 6 -10.25 -12.83 12.27
N LYS A 7 -10.86 -13.76 11.53
CA LYS A 7 -11.22 -15.10 12.04
C LYS A 7 -10.05 -16.09 11.92
N TYR A 8 -8.98 -15.68 11.25
CA TYR A 8 -7.81 -16.50 10.96
C TYR A 8 -6.65 -16.06 11.85
N GLU A 9 -5.85 -17.04 12.27
CA GLU A 9 -4.58 -16.82 12.97
C GLU A 9 -3.40 -17.10 12.02
N PRO A 10 -2.22 -16.49 12.25
CA PRO A 10 -1.03 -16.79 11.46
C PRO A 10 -0.73 -18.29 11.45
N SER A 11 -0.47 -18.86 10.28
CA SER A 11 -0.24 -20.30 10.10
C SER A 11 0.90 -20.59 9.13
N GLY A 12 1.38 -21.84 9.12
CA GLY A 12 2.55 -22.24 8.33
C GLY A 12 3.79 -21.45 8.74
N ASP A 13 4.48 -20.84 7.77
CA ASP A 13 5.71 -20.07 8.00
C ASP A 13 5.43 -18.62 8.48
N GLN A 14 4.17 -18.18 8.49
CA GLN A 14 3.82 -16.79 8.85
C GLN A 14 4.28 -16.39 10.26
N PRO A 15 4.07 -17.20 11.33
CA PRO A 15 4.49 -16.81 12.68
C PRO A 15 5.98 -16.50 12.77
N GLN A 16 6.82 -17.34 12.16
CA GLN A 16 8.27 -17.15 12.15
C GLN A 16 8.67 -15.91 11.33
N ALA A 17 8.02 -15.68 10.19
CA ALA A 17 8.27 -14.50 9.37
C ALA A 17 7.89 -13.21 10.09
N ILE A 18 6.75 -13.18 10.78
CA ILE A 18 6.29 -12.04 11.59
C ILE A 18 7.32 -11.76 12.69
N GLN A 19 7.69 -12.78 13.47
CA GLN A 19 8.65 -12.63 14.56
C GLN A 19 9.96 -12.00 14.09
N LYS A 20 10.57 -12.55 13.03
CA LYS A 20 11.84 -12.03 12.50
C LYS A 20 11.75 -10.59 12.02
N LEU A 21 10.64 -10.23 11.35
CA LEU A 21 10.44 -8.86 10.86
C LEU A 21 10.25 -7.87 12.01
N VAL A 22 9.50 -8.27 13.05
CA VAL A 22 9.29 -7.46 14.26
C VAL A 22 10.62 -7.24 14.99
N GLU A 23 11.37 -8.33 15.27
CA GLU A 23 12.68 -8.28 15.92
C GLU A 23 13.64 -7.34 15.16
N GLY A 24 13.73 -7.48 13.83
CA GLY A 24 14.59 -6.59 13.03
C GLY A 24 14.17 -5.11 13.12
N ILE A 25 12.87 -4.81 13.21
CA ILE A 25 12.39 -3.42 13.36
C ILE A 25 12.74 -2.87 14.75
N GLU A 26 12.66 -3.69 15.79
CA GLU A 26 12.98 -3.34 17.17
C GLU A 26 14.49 -3.16 17.38
N ASP A 27 15.30 -3.98 16.72
CA ASP A 27 16.77 -3.89 16.70
C ASP A 27 17.30 -2.72 15.85
N GLY A 28 16.39 -2.00 15.16
CA GLY A 28 16.73 -0.82 14.36
C GLY A 28 17.26 -1.16 12.97
N GLU A 29 17.03 -2.38 12.47
CA GLU A 29 17.38 -2.74 11.10
C GLU A 29 16.56 -1.93 10.10
N LYS A 30 17.27 -1.13 9.28
CA LYS A 30 16.65 -0.23 8.32
C LYS A 30 16.04 -0.94 7.11
N HIS A 31 16.61 -2.09 6.72
CA HIS A 31 16.26 -2.79 5.48
C HIS A 31 16.06 -4.27 5.75
N GLN A 32 14.88 -4.77 5.43
CA GLN A 32 14.51 -6.18 5.58
C GLN A 32 13.73 -6.63 4.35
N VAL A 33 13.78 -7.94 4.05
CA VAL A 33 13.11 -8.52 2.87
C VAL A 33 12.31 -9.74 3.30
N LEU A 34 10.99 -9.70 3.08
CA LEU A 34 10.11 -10.85 3.19
C LEU A 34 10.11 -11.64 1.88
N LEU A 35 10.82 -12.76 1.83
CA LEU A 35 10.80 -13.70 0.71
C LEU A 35 9.55 -14.60 0.78
N GLY A 36 8.38 -14.05 0.45
CA GLY A 36 7.10 -14.76 0.46
C GLY A 36 6.66 -15.26 -0.91
N ALA A 37 6.39 -16.56 -1.04
CA ALA A 37 5.81 -17.12 -2.27
C ALA A 37 4.40 -16.57 -2.56
N THR A 38 3.93 -16.74 -3.80
CA THR A 38 2.56 -16.34 -4.16
C THR A 38 1.55 -17.21 -3.42
N GLY A 39 0.48 -16.60 -2.89
CA GLY A 39 -0.57 -17.31 -2.16
C GLY A 39 -0.29 -17.58 -0.68
N THR A 40 0.87 -17.19 -0.13
CA THR A 40 1.21 -17.44 1.28
C THR A 40 0.63 -16.43 2.28
N GLY A 41 -0.28 -15.55 1.86
CA GLY A 41 -0.86 -14.53 2.73
C GLY A 41 0.11 -13.43 3.17
N LYS A 42 0.87 -12.86 2.21
CA LYS A 42 1.83 -11.78 2.48
C LYS A 42 1.20 -10.57 3.14
N THR A 43 0.02 -10.13 2.69
CA THR A 43 -0.69 -8.99 3.29
C THR A 43 -1.01 -9.25 4.76
N PHE A 44 -1.50 -10.45 5.09
CA PHE A 44 -1.80 -10.82 6.46
C PHE A 44 -0.54 -10.89 7.33
N THR A 45 0.58 -11.38 6.79
CA THR A 45 1.88 -11.37 7.46
C THR A 45 2.30 -9.93 7.79
N ILE A 46 2.26 -9.02 6.82
CA ILE A 46 2.63 -7.61 7.01
C ILE A 46 1.65 -6.89 7.96
N ALA A 47 0.36 -7.20 7.91
CA ALA A 47 -0.62 -6.66 8.85
C ALA A 47 -0.26 -7.02 10.30
N ASN A 48 0.09 -8.29 10.57
CA ASN A 48 0.55 -8.70 11.90
C ASN A 48 1.80 -7.93 12.33
N VAL A 49 2.77 -7.74 11.43
CA VAL A 49 3.96 -6.91 11.72
C VAL A 49 3.56 -5.47 12.08
N ILE A 50 2.66 -4.84 11.32
CA ILE A 50 2.15 -3.48 11.60
C ILE A 50 1.48 -3.40 12.97
N GLN A 51 0.69 -4.41 13.33
CA GLN A 51 0.03 -4.50 14.63
C GLN A 51 1.05 -4.54 15.78
N GLU A 52 2.04 -5.44 15.69
CA GLU A 52 3.04 -5.66 16.76
C GLU A 52 3.94 -4.43 16.94
N VAL A 53 4.48 -3.86 15.85
CA VAL A 53 5.38 -2.70 15.95
C VAL A 53 4.64 -1.39 16.24
N ASN A 54 3.33 -1.36 15.97
CA ASN A 54 2.43 -0.24 16.21
C ASN A 54 2.94 1.12 15.69
N LYS A 55 3.49 1.15 14.47
CA LYS A 55 4.01 2.35 13.79
C LYS A 55 3.13 2.74 12.59
N PRO A 56 2.88 4.04 12.36
CA PRO A 56 2.29 4.50 11.10
C PRO A 56 3.12 3.97 9.92
N THR A 57 2.44 3.34 8.97
CA THR A 57 3.10 2.57 7.90
C THR A 57 2.61 3.03 6.53
N LEU A 58 3.55 3.24 5.61
CA LEU A 58 3.27 3.54 4.20
C LEU A 58 3.51 2.28 3.36
N VAL A 59 2.47 1.80 2.68
CA VAL A 59 2.56 0.69 1.74
C VAL A 59 2.60 1.23 0.32
N LEU A 60 3.70 0.94 -0.40
CA LEU A 60 3.89 1.38 -1.78
C LEU A 60 3.58 0.23 -2.75
N ALA A 61 2.69 0.49 -3.71
CA ALA A 61 2.37 -0.44 -4.79
C ALA A 61 2.73 0.17 -6.15
N HIS A 62 3.19 -0.66 -7.07
CA HIS A 62 3.69 -0.20 -8.37
C HIS A 62 2.58 0.13 -9.39
N ASN A 63 1.31 -0.14 -9.07
CA ASN A 63 0.17 0.14 -9.94
C ASN A 63 -1.12 0.37 -9.12
N LYS A 64 -2.10 1.08 -9.72
CA LYS A 64 -3.37 1.44 -9.06
C LYS A 64 -4.22 0.22 -8.69
N THR A 65 -4.23 -0.83 -9.53
CA THR A 65 -5.03 -2.04 -9.27
C THR A 65 -4.57 -2.78 -8.01
N LEU A 66 -3.26 -3.00 -7.87
CA LEU A 66 -2.67 -3.63 -6.69
C LEU A 66 -2.82 -2.73 -5.46
N ALA A 67 -2.67 -1.41 -5.61
CA ALA A 67 -2.90 -0.46 -4.53
C ALA A 67 -4.33 -0.58 -3.99
N GLY A 68 -5.33 -0.62 -4.87
CA GLY A 68 -6.74 -0.81 -4.48
C GLY A 68 -7.01 -2.15 -3.80
N GLN A 69 -6.40 -3.24 -4.29
CA GLN A 69 -6.49 -4.57 -3.64
C GLN A 69 -5.93 -4.53 -2.22
N LEU A 70 -4.72 -3.98 -2.04
CA LEU A 70 -4.09 -3.87 -0.72
C LEU A 70 -4.88 -2.96 0.21
N TYR A 71 -5.43 -1.86 -0.29
CA TYR A 71 -6.30 -0.97 0.48
C TYR A 71 -7.53 -1.73 1.00
N GLY A 72 -8.23 -2.47 0.14
CA GLY A 72 -9.38 -3.28 0.54
C GLY A 72 -9.02 -4.32 1.59
N GLU A 73 -7.96 -5.12 1.35
CA GLU A 73 -7.49 -6.13 2.30
C GLU A 73 -7.11 -5.53 3.66
N LEU A 74 -6.41 -4.39 3.67
CA LEU A 74 -6.01 -3.72 4.91
C LEU A 74 -7.19 -3.07 5.62
N LYS A 75 -8.17 -2.52 4.89
CA LYS A 75 -9.39 -1.95 5.48
C LYS A 75 -10.24 -3.02 6.16
N GLU A 76 -10.31 -4.21 5.57
CA GLU A 76 -10.97 -5.37 6.19
C GLU A 76 -10.23 -5.87 7.43
N LEU A 77 -8.89 -5.89 7.39
CA LEU A 77 -8.07 -6.34 8.52
C LEU A 77 -8.05 -5.31 9.67
N PHE A 78 -8.09 -4.02 9.38
CA PHE A 78 -8.02 -2.93 10.37
C PHE A 78 -9.26 -2.02 10.32
N PRO A 79 -10.47 -2.54 10.56
CA PRO A 79 -11.71 -1.77 10.41
C PRO A 79 -11.84 -0.63 11.42
N ASP A 80 -11.14 -0.73 12.56
CA ASP A 80 -11.14 0.25 13.65
C ASP A 80 -9.94 1.24 13.56
N ASN A 81 -9.14 1.19 12.49
CA ASN A 81 -8.00 2.09 12.29
C ASN A 81 -8.11 2.90 10.98
N HIS A 82 -7.34 3.98 10.89
CA HIS A 82 -7.22 4.81 9.70
C HIS A 82 -6.38 4.11 8.64
N VAL A 83 -7.07 3.40 7.75
CA VAL A 83 -6.51 2.90 6.49
C VAL A 83 -6.98 3.83 5.39
N GLU A 84 -6.03 4.51 4.75
CA GLU A 84 -6.25 5.57 3.75
C GLU A 84 -5.70 5.16 2.38
N TYR A 85 -6.14 5.84 1.32
CA TYR A 85 -5.79 5.51 -0.06
C TYR A 85 -5.22 6.72 -0.82
N PHE A 86 -3.94 6.67 -1.16
CA PHE A 86 -3.26 7.80 -1.82
C PHE A 86 -2.68 7.41 -3.18
N VAL A 87 -3.39 7.78 -4.25
CA VAL A 87 -2.95 7.59 -5.64
C VAL A 87 -3.17 8.85 -6.47
N SER A 88 -2.71 8.86 -7.72
CA SER A 88 -3.06 9.95 -8.64
C SER A 88 -4.59 10.00 -8.84
N TYR A 89 -5.15 11.16 -8.51
CA TYR A 89 -6.54 11.55 -8.76
C TYR A 89 -6.85 11.92 -10.21
N TYR A 90 -5.90 11.77 -11.14
CA TYR A 90 -6.19 11.94 -12.56
C TYR A 90 -6.66 10.60 -13.14
N ASP A 91 -7.85 10.60 -13.74
CA ASP A 91 -8.35 9.52 -14.60
C ASP A 91 -7.65 9.54 -15.96
N TYR A 92 -7.43 10.76 -16.47
CA TYR A 92 -6.65 11.01 -17.68
C TYR A 92 -5.68 12.15 -17.42
N TYR A 93 -4.44 11.99 -17.88
CA TYR A 93 -3.43 13.04 -17.79
C TYR A 93 -2.50 13.00 -19.01
N GLN A 94 -2.55 14.07 -19.79
CA GLN A 94 -1.59 14.39 -20.83
C GLN A 94 -0.67 15.50 -20.31
N PRO A 95 0.63 15.24 -20.11
CA PRO A 95 1.57 16.30 -19.77
C PRO A 95 1.74 17.26 -20.95
N GLU A 96 2.01 18.52 -20.62
CA GLU A 96 2.53 19.47 -21.60
C GLU A 96 3.87 18.96 -22.15
N ALA A 97 4.02 18.98 -23.46
CA ALA A 97 5.24 18.51 -24.11
C ALA A 97 5.49 19.22 -25.44
N TYR A 98 6.74 19.22 -25.88
CA TYR A 98 7.12 19.65 -27.21
C TYR A 98 7.85 18.53 -27.94
N VAL A 99 7.33 18.14 -29.11
CA VAL A 99 7.86 17.06 -29.95
C VAL A 99 8.66 17.68 -31.10
N ALA A 100 9.97 17.78 -30.91
CA ALA A 100 10.87 18.46 -31.85
C ALA A 100 10.87 17.85 -33.27
N LYS A 101 10.68 16.53 -33.40
CA LYS A 101 10.69 15.84 -34.71
C LYS A 101 9.56 16.32 -35.63
N THR A 102 8.42 16.69 -35.04
CA THR A 102 7.24 17.14 -35.78
C THR A 102 6.93 18.62 -35.56
N ASP A 103 7.83 19.34 -34.86
CA ASP A 103 7.63 20.74 -34.48
C ASP A 103 6.24 20.96 -33.85
N THR A 104 5.84 20.05 -32.95
CA THR A 104 4.50 20.02 -32.38
C THR A 104 4.54 20.31 -30.89
N TYR A 105 3.80 21.32 -30.47
CA TYR A 105 3.48 21.56 -29.08
C TYR A 105 2.20 20.80 -28.69
N ILE A 106 2.26 20.10 -27.56
CA ILE A 106 1.18 19.33 -26.97
C ILE A 106 0.79 20.05 -25.69
N GLU A 107 -0.42 20.60 -25.66
CA GLU A 107 -0.99 21.24 -24.47
C GLU A 107 -1.27 20.22 -23.37
N LYS A 108 -1.20 20.70 -22.12
CA LYS A 108 -1.66 19.94 -20.96
C LYS A 108 -3.16 19.73 -21.05
N ASP A 109 -3.59 18.49 -20.87
CA ASP A 109 -5.00 18.13 -20.75
C ASP A 109 -5.17 17.07 -19.66
N ALA A 110 -6.22 17.15 -18.87
CA ALA A 110 -6.42 16.24 -17.74
C ALA A 110 -7.88 16.15 -17.32
N SER A 111 -8.27 14.96 -16.83
CA SER A 111 -9.54 14.72 -16.16
C SER A 111 -9.27 14.29 -14.72
N ILE A 112 -9.94 14.94 -13.78
CA ILE A 112 -9.83 14.66 -12.34
C ILE A 112 -10.94 13.69 -11.92
N ASN A 113 -10.63 12.85 -10.95
CA ASN A 113 -11.53 11.94 -10.26
C ASN A 113 -11.79 12.47 -8.84
N ASP A 114 -12.99 13.01 -8.61
CA ASP A 114 -13.36 13.64 -7.34
C ASP A 114 -13.38 12.64 -6.17
N GLU A 115 -13.79 11.37 -6.41
CA GLU A 115 -13.79 10.32 -5.38
C GLU A 115 -12.36 10.02 -4.89
N ILE A 116 -11.39 9.96 -5.81
CA ILE A 116 -9.99 9.78 -5.44
C ILE A 116 -9.42 11.02 -4.75
N ASP A 117 -9.87 12.23 -5.13
CA ASP A 117 -9.45 13.45 -4.44
C ASP A 117 -9.93 13.47 -2.98
N GLU A 118 -11.18 13.09 -2.74
CA GLU A 118 -11.74 12.93 -1.39
C GLU A 118 -10.93 11.93 -0.56
N LEU A 119 -10.59 10.76 -1.13
CA LEU A 119 -9.79 9.72 -0.47
C LEU A 119 -8.35 10.14 -0.14
N ARG A 120 -7.82 11.18 -0.82
CA ARG A 120 -6.49 11.73 -0.52
C ARG A 120 -6.52 12.75 0.62
N HIS A 121 -7.70 13.25 0.95
CA HIS A 121 -7.92 14.33 1.92
C HIS A 121 -8.69 13.88 3.17
N SER A 122 -9.01 12.57 3.30
CA SER A 122 -9.55 11.93 4.50
C SER A 122 -8.51 11.72 5.60
#